data_AF-H2VEB1-F1
#
_entry.id   AF-H2VEB1-F1
#
_cell.length_a   1.000
_cell.length_b   1.000
_cell.length_c   1.000
_cell.angle_alpha   90.00
_cell.angle_beta   90.00
_cell.angle_gamma   90.00
#
_symmetry.space_group_name_H-M   'P 1'
#
loop_
_entity.id
_entity.type
_entity.pdbx_description
1 polymer ?
#
loop_
_entity_poly.entity_id
_entity_poly.type
_entity_poly.pdbx_seq_one_letter_code
_entity_poly.pdbx_strand_id
1 'polypeptide(L)'
;DPGSRAPQQPARRTQWIVSTLAYHYGLDRGVENEIIVLATGLDQYLQEIFHHMDYQGGGKIPVEDFSALCEVLGLNKDADDAESPGGFDHLPDELTFRHFHAKLCGYFSSKAGCQYENGRLLVQRDSEHIETQIRLRSPLRRREKPLCAGASSCASAVGRHATGCRVGSCSKECYEEIVALEEAEDRISKLEDENASLRELIEDMRAALQSSDARCLALQVGLLKSHSNHRAEAQTSASSNQSNLKSLQNFLKEVELLRSSRERQAEEALLHNKRLEQELWRSNEAVAALEECNQTLKREQVDMRRKVEEARQAILSSMKKVKELEAKAGQVPALQRHILQLESELFSLSVLSIPTI
;
A
#
# COMPACT_ATOMS: atom_id res chain seq x y z
N ASP A 1 46.60 -31.55 -19.17
CA ASP A 1 45.87 -30.38 -18.63
C ASP A 1 44.56 -30.13 -19.35
N PRO A 2 43.42 -30.52 -18.76
CA PRO A 2 42.14 -29.92 -19.08
C PRO A 2 41.71 -28.94 -17.98
N GLY A 3 41.31 -27.76 -18.45
CA GLY A 3 41.03 -26.58 -17.65
C GLY A 3 39.98 -26.76 -16.55
N SER A 4 40.31 -26.14 -15.43
CA SER A 4 39.45 -25.74 -14.33
C SER A 4 38.25 -24.91 -14.84
N ARG A 5 37.16 -25.57 -15.21
CA ARG A 5 35.85 -24.93 -15.19
C ARG A 5 35.45 -24.77 -13.72
N ALA A 6 35.70 -23.59 -13.17
CA ALA A 6 35.03 -23.16 -11.96
C ALA A 6 33.52 -23.33 -12.16
N PRO A 7 32.78 -23.92 -11.21
CA PRO A 7 31.33 -23.89 -11.28
C PRO A 7 30.91 -22.43 -11.35
N GLN A 8 30.08 -22.08 -12.34
CA GLN A 8 29.41 -20.78 -12.38
C GLN A 8 28.65 -20.65 -11.06
N GLN A 9 29.25 -19.95 -10.10
CA GLN A 9 28.62 -19.63 -8.83
C GLN A 9 27.28 -18.95 -9.15
N PRO A 10 26.24 -19.17 -8.35
CA PRO A 10 24.96 -18.46 -8.47
C PRO A 10 25.14 -17.00 -8.02
N ALA A 11 26.08 -16.28 -8.65
CA ALA A 11 26.58 -14.96 -8.30
C ALA A 11 25.50 -13.87 -8.35
N ARG A 12 24.33 -14.16 -8.95
CA ARG A 12 23.19 -13.24 -8.94
C ARG A 12 22.40 -13.24 -7.63
N ARG A 13 22.52 -14.25 -6.75
CA ARG A 13 21.66 -14.35 -5.55
C ARG A 13 22.14 -13.51 -4.37
N THR A 14 23.45 -13.41 -4.13
CA THR A 14 23.99 -12.70 -2.96
C THR A 14 24.34 -11.22 -3.21
N GLN A 15 24.18 -10.73 -4.45
CA GLN A 15 24.49 -9.34 -4.79
C GLN A 15 23.51 -8.34 -4.15
N TRP A 16 22.32 -8.80 -3.79
CA TRP A 16 21.23 -7.95 -3.32
C TRP A 16 21.52 -7.29 -1.95
N ILE A 17 22.03 -8.05 -0.98
CA ILE A 17 22.46 -7.50 0.33
C ILE A 17 23.62 -6.53 0.17
N VAL A 18 24.57 -6.85 -0.71
CA VAL A 18 25.73 -6.00 -1.01
C VAL A 18 25.27 -4.68 -1.64
N SER A 19 24.35 -4.71 -2.60
CA SER A 19 23.77 -3.52 -3.23
C SER A 19 22.95 -2.69 -2.25
N THR A 20 22.16 -3.33 -1.38
CA THR A 20 21.32 -2.66 -0.37
C THR A 20 22.18 -1.95 0.67
N LEU A 21 23.22 -2.63 1.20
CA LEU A 21 24.17 -2.03 2.13
C LEU A 21 25.01 -0.95 1.45
N ALA A 22 25.46 -1.16 0.21
CA ALA A 22 26.18 -0.15 -0.55
C ALA A 22 25.37 1.15 -0.65
N TYR A 23 24.08 1.08 -0.96
CA TYR A 23 23.23 2.27 -0.97
C TYR A 23 23.03 2.91 0.41
N HIS A 24 22.74 2.10 1.43
CA HIS A 24 22.54 2.62 2.79
C HIS A 24 23.78 3.36 3.30
N TYR A 25 24.97 2.99 2.82
CA TYR A 25 26.24 3.66 3.12
C TYR A 25 26.72 4.64 2.04
N GLY A 26 25.93 4.91 0.99
CA GLY A 26 26.23 5.92 -0.04
C GLY A 26 27.32 5.53 -1.05
N LEU A 27 27.55 4.24 -1.29
CA LEU A 27 28.65 3.68 -2.09
C LEU A 27 28.33 3.43 -3.57
N ASP A 28 27.22 3.96 -4.05
CA ASP A 28 26.76 4.04 -5.45
C ASP A 28 27.28 2.94 -6.42
N ARG A 29 26.79 1.71 -6.22
CA ARG A 29 27.14 0.54 -7.07
C ARG A 29 25.94 -0.21 -7.67
N GLY A 30 24.75 0.38 -7.73
CA GLY A 30 23.62 -0.32 -8.39
C GLY A 30 22.48 0.58 -8.86
N VAL A 31 21.47 -0.04 -9.46
CA VAL A 31 20.33 0.64 -10.08
C VAL A 31 19.41 1.21 -9.00
N GLU A 32 19.30 2.55 -8.93
CA GLU A 32 18.56 3.30 -7.89
C GLU A 32 17.13 2.78 -7.65
N ASN A 33 16.42 2.39 -8.72
CA ASN A 33 15.03 1.93 -8.64
C ASN A 33 14.86 0.58 -7.96
N GLU A 34 15.82 -0.34 -8.11
CA GLU A 34 15.81 -1.57 -7.32
C GLU A 34 16.12 -1.20 -5.88
N ILE A 35 17.22 -0.47 -5.68
CA ILE A 35 17.81 -0.10 -4.39
C ILE A 35 16.88 0.63 -3.41
N ILE A 36 16.08 1.61 -3.85
CA ILE A 36 15.17 2.38 -2.98
C ILE A 36 14.09 1.48 -2.35
N VAL A 37 13.66 0.44 -3.07
CA VAL A 37 12.70 -0.58 -2.56
C VAL A 37 13.37 -1.49 -1.52
N LEU A 38 14.70 -1.59 -1.51
CA LEU A 38 15.46 -2.56 -0.69
C LEU A 38 16.00 -1.94 0.60
N ALA A 39 16.27 -0.63 0.59
CA ALA A 39 16.93 0.06 1.69
C ALA A 39 16.06 0.28 2.94
N THR A 40 14.74 0.42 2.79
CA THR A 40 13.81 0.78 3.89
C THR A 40 13.53 -0.32 4.93
N GLY A 41 14.28 -1.43 4.90
CA GLY A 41 14.00 -2.67 5.64
C GLY A 41 15.21 -3.58 5.75
N LEU A 42 16.41 -3.01 5.69
CA LEU A 42 17.68 -3.72 5.80
C LEU A 42 17.78 -4.49 7.12
N ASP A 43 17.44 -3.84 8.24
CA ASP A 43 17.52 -4.46 9.57
C ASP A 43 16.61 -5.69 9.68
N GLN A 44 15.40 -5.60 9.12
CA GLN A 44 14.45 -6.72 9.05
C GLN A 44 15.01 -7.90 8.25
N TYR A 45 15.69 -7.62 7.14
CA TYR A 45 16.31 -8.67 6.34
C TYR A 45 17.55 -9.28 7.01
N LEU A 46 18.39 -8.47 7.68
CA LEU A 46 19.49 -8.99 8.49
C LEU A 46 18.98 -9.90 9.61
N GLN A 47 17.82 -9.54 10.19
CA GLN A 47 17.14 -10.37 11.18
C GLN A 47 16.61 -11.68 10.59
N GLU A 48 16.09 -11.65 9.36
CA GLU A 48 15.64 -12.86 8.64
C GLU A 48 16.81 -13.81 8.31
N ILE A 49 17.96 -13.27 7.89
CA ILE A 49 19.19 -14.06 7.69
C ILE A 49 19.62 -14.71 9.02
N PHE A 50 19.65 -13.92 10.09
CA PHE A 50 19.99 -14.41 11.42
C PHE A 50 19.03 -15.52 11.84
N HIS A 51 17.73 -15.33 11.64
CA HIS A 51 16.70 -16.31 11.99
C HIS A 51 16.87 -17.64 11.24
N HIS A 52 17.17 -17.61 9.95
CA HIS A 52 17.37 -18.83 9.18
C HIS A 52 18.70 -19.54 9.46
N MET A 53 19.73 -18.79 9.87
CA MET A 53 20.98 -19.38 10.34
C MET A 53 20.83 -19.98 11.75
N ASP A 54 20.06 -19.36 12.63
CA ASP A 54 19.64 -19.89 13.93
C ASP A 54 18.36 -20.73 13.80
N TYR A 55 18.42 -21.79 12.99
CA TYR A 55 17.26 -22.67 12.75
C TYR A 55 16.70 -23.34 14.02
N GLN A 56 17.47 -23.37 15.11
CA GLN A 56 17.07 -23.91 16.41
C GLN A 56 16.36 -22.86 17.29
N GLY A 57 16.43 -21.58 16.94
CA GLY A 57 15.82 -20.48 17.69
C GLY A 57 16.50 -20.20 19.03
N GLY A 58 17.80 -20.49 19.15
CA GLY A 58 18.57 -20.28 20.38
C GLY A 58 18.96 -18.82 20.67
N GLY A 59 18.66 -17.90 19.74
CA GLY A 59 19.05 -16.49 19.77
C GLY A 59 20.54 -16.26 19.50
N LYS A 60 21.25 -17.28 19.00
CA LYS A 60 22.71 -17.31 18.86
C LYS A 60 23.15 -18.12 17.65
N ILE A 61 24.25 -17.69 17.05
CA ILE A 61 24.86 -18.34 15.89
C ILE A 61 26.35 -18.56 16.16
N PRO A 62 26.91 -19.75 15.90
CA PRO A 62 28.35 -20.00 16.02
C PRO A 62 29.19 -19.07 15.13
N VAL A 63 30.39 -18.71 15.59
CA VAL A 63 31.31 -17.85 14.81
C VAL A 63 31.70 -18.48 13.48
N GLU A 64 31.78 -19.81 13.42
CA GLU A 64 32.09 -20.54 12.20
C GLU A 64 31.02 -20.31 11.12
N ASP A 65 29.75 -20.30 11.51
CA ASP A 65 28.61 -20.09 10.61
C ASP A 65 28.57 -18.63 10.12
N PHE A 66 28.92 -17.68 10.98
CA PHE A 66 29.11 -16.28 10.58
C PHE A 66 30.30 -16.09 9.64
N SER A 67 31.41 -16.79 9.88
CA SER A 67 32.61 -16.72 9.04
C SER A 67 32.35 -17.31 7.65
N ALA A 68 31.62 -18.42 7.60
CA ALA A 68 31.11 -19.02 6.36
C ALA A 68 30.15 -18.08 5.63
N LEU A 69 29.27 -17.37 6.34
CA LEU A 69 28.42 -16.33 5.72
C LEU A 69 29.29 -15.22 5.11
N CYS A 70 30.29 -14.72 5.83
CA CYS A 70 31.21 -13.69 5.32
C CYS A 70 31.96 -14.16 4.07
N GLU A 71 32.30 -15.45 3.98
CA GLU A 71 32.91 -16.05 2.80
C GLU A 71 31.93 -16.09 1.61
N VAL A 72 30.69 -16.52 1.84
CA VAL A 72 29.61 -16.56 0.83
C VAL A 72 29.29 -15.16 0.30
N LEU A 73 29.34 -14.15 1.16
CA LEU A 73 29.17 -12.74 0.80
C LEU A 73 30.42 -12.10 0.18
N GLY A 74 31.55 -12.81 0.15
CA GLY A 74 32.81 -12.32 -0.40
C GLY A 74 33.48 -11.22 0.42
N LEU A 75 33.21 -11.17 1.72
CA LEU A 75 33.79 -10.20 2.66
C LEU A 75 35.20 -10.59 3.13
N ASN A 76 35.59 -11.86 3.00
CA ASN A 76 36.87 -12.39 3.49
C ASN A 76 38.05 -12.26 2.49
N LYS A 77 37.82 -11.74 1.28
CA LYS A 77 38.83 -11.77 0.19
C LYS A 77 39.87 -10.65 0.19
N ASP A 78 39.70 -9.63 1.04
CA ASP A 78 40.56 -8.43 1.04
C ASP A 78 41.46 -8.34 2.29
N ALA A 79 41.61 -9.43 3.05
CA ALA A 79 42.45 -9.47 4.27
C ALA A 79 43.97 -9.36 4.01
N ASP A 80 44.40 -9.30 2.74
CA ASP A 80 45.80 -9.10 2.35
C ASP A 80 46.20 -7.61 2.25
N ASP A 81 45.25 -6.66 2.31
CA ASP A 81 45.57 -5.24 2.48
C ASP A 81 45.64 -4.91 3.97
N ALA A 82 46.88 -4.76 4.43
CA ALA A 82 47.23 -4.40 5.79
C ALA A 82 46.48 -3.13 6.24
N GLU A 83 45.92 -3.22 7.46
CA GLU A 83 45.13 -2.19 8.16
C GLU A 83 43.61 -2.17 7.89
N SER A 84 42.94 -3.29 8.16
CA SER A 84 41.51 -3.29 8.48
C SER A 84 41.31 -3.50 9.99
N PRO A 85 40.65 -2.59 10.74
CA PRO A 85 40.41 -2.74 12.18
C PRO A 85 39.30 -3.76 12.50
N GLY A 86 38.90 -4.58 11.52
CA GLY A 86 37.85 -5.59 11.62
C GLY A 86 38.34 -7.03 11.79
N GLY A 87 39.63 -7.23 12.12
CA GLY A 87 40.18 -8.56 12.38
C GLY A 87 39.30 -9.37 13.34
N PHE A 88 39.14 -10.67 13.06
CA PHE A 88 38.37 -11.63 13.84
C PHE A 88 38.92 -11.84 15.28
N ASP A 89 39.90 -11.05 15.71
CA ASP A 89 40.80 -11.35 16.83
C ASP A 89 40.13 -11.47 18.20
N HIS A 90 38.88 -10.99 18.37
CA HIS A 90 38.10 -11.19 19.60
C HIS A 90 36.59 -11.35 19.35
N LEU A 91 36.17 -12.37 18.59
CA LEU A 91 34.75 -12.76 18.54
C LEU A 91 34.43 -13.80 19.64
N PRO A 92 33.30 -13.66 20.37
CA PRO A 92 32.80 -14.73 21.23
C PRO A 92 32.37 -15.92 20.39
N ASP A 93 32.61 -17.16 20.84
CA ASP A 93 32.28 -18.43 20.14
C ASP A 93 30.84 -18.50 19.60
N GLU A 94 29.91 -17.75 20.21
CA GLU A 94 28.53 -17.59 19.77
C GLU A 94 28.14 -16.10 19.65
N LEU A 95 27.50 -15.74 18.54
CA LEU A 95 27.07 -14.38 18.22
C LEU A 95 25.55 -14.22 18.38
N THR A 96 25.13 -13.25 19.18
CA THR A 96 23.72 -12.79 19.21
C THR A 96 23.43 -11.88 18.01
N PHE A 97 22.15 -11.66 17.68
CA PHE A 97 21.75 -10.75 16.59
C PHE A 97 22.43 -9.38 16.62
N ARG A 98 22.56 -8.76 17.81
CA ARG A 98 23.24 -7.47 17.97
C ARG A 98 24.71 -7.50 17.53
N HIS A 99 25.43 -8.57 17.84
CA HIS A 99 26.83 -8.74 17.47
C HIS A 99 26.98 -9.07 15.99
N PHE A 100 26.11 -9.96 15.48
CA PHE A 100 26.01 -10.29 14.06
C PHE A 100 25.78 -9.03 13.21
N HIS A 101 24.77 -8.23 13.58
CA HIS A 101 24.40 -6.99 12.91
C HIS A 101 25.55 -5.97 12.92
N ALA A 102 26.10 -5.68 14.10
CA ALA A 102 27.19 -4.72 14.23
C ALA A 102 28.44 -5.11 13.43
N LYS A 103 28.80 -6.40 13.40
CA LYS A 103 29.95 -6.90 12.63
C LYS A 103 29.69 -6.82 11.14
N LEU A 104 28.54 -7.29 10.67
CA LEU A 104 28.18 -7.24 9.26
C LEU A 104 28.16 -5.79 8.75
N CYS A 105 27.43 -4.90 9.43
CA CYS A 105 27.41 -3.48 9.12
C CYS A 105 28.81 -2.83 9.18
N GLY A 106 29.64 -3.25 10.13
CA GLY A 106 31.03 -2.81 10.25
C GLY A 106 31.90 -3.18 9.03
N TYR A 107 31.74 -4.36 8.46
CA TYR A 107 32.44 -4.76 7.22
C TYR A 107 32.05 -3.88 6.04
N PHE A 108 30.75 -3.62 5.86
CA PHE A 108 30.28 -2.77 4.77
C PHE A 108 30.63 -1.30 4.99
N SER A 109 30.68 -0.83 6.23
CA SER A 109 31.13 0.53 6.59
C SER A 109 32.63 0.72 6.39
N SER A 110 33.45 -0.28 6.70
CA SER A 110 34.91 -0.20 6.52
C SER A 110 35.29 -0.24 5.03
N LYS A 111 34.58 -1.06 4.24
CA LYS A 111 34.71 -1.11 2.78
C LYS A 111 34.15 0.15 2.09
N ALA A 112 33.38 0.96 2.81
CA ALA A 112 32.82 2.23 2.35
C ALA A 112 33.84 3.37 2.24
N GLY A 113 35.00 3.25 2.89
CA GLY A 113 35.92 4.38 3.05
C GLY A 113 35.27 5.50 3.87
N CYS A 114 35.39 5.43 5.20
CA CYS A 114 34.75 6.38 6.10
C CYS A 114 35.13 7.85 5.80
N GLN A 115 34.16 8.65 5.36
CA GLN A 115 34.04 10.06 5.74
C GLN A 115 32.60 10.37 6.13
N TYR A 116 32.24 10.00 7.36
CA TYR A 116 31.05 10.51 8.02
C TYR A 116 31.45 11.70 8.89
N GLU A 117 31.52 12.89 8.31
CA GLU A 117 31.40 14.12 9.10
C GLU A 117 29.94 14.59 9.08
N ASN A 118 29.32 14.54 10.26
CA ASN A 118 28.03 15.14 10.61
C ASN A 118 26.76 14.57 9.97
N GLY A 119 26.46 13.27 10.15
CA GLY A 119 25.08 12.74 10.23
C GLY A 119 24.13 12.98 9.05
N ARG A 120 24.62 13.55 7.94
CA ARG A 120 23.98 13.69 6.62
C ARG A 120 25.11 13.76 5.61
N LEU A 121 25.14 12.84 4.66
CA LEU A 121 26.15 12.83 3.60
C LEU A 121 25.86 13.93 2.57
N LEU A 122 26.94 14.58 2.10
CA LEU A 122 26.93 15.55 1.02
C LEU A 122 26.30 14.94 -0.23
N VAL A 123 25.23 15.58 -0.68
CA VAL A 123 24.62 15.37 -2.00
C VAL A 123 25.69 15.65 -3.05
N GLN A 124 26.03 14.65 -3.87
CA GLN A 124 26.91 14.81 -5.03
C GLN A 124 26.31 15.88 -5.96
N ARG A 125 27.15 16.65 -6.65
CA ARG A 125 26.75 17.80 -7.50
C ARG A 125 25.68 17.47 -8.57
N ASP A 126 25.41 16.20 -8.79
CA ASP A 126 24.50 15.67 -9.79
C ASP A 126 23.06 15.45 -9.24
N SER A 127 22.85 15.52 -7.92
CA SER A 127 21.54 15.31 -7.27
C SER A 127 20.79 16.59 -6.87
N GLU A 128 21.33 17.77 -7.17
CA GLU A 128 20.68 19.07 -6.93
C GLU A 128 19.33 19.21 -7.71
N HIS A 129 19.21 18.51 -8.84
CA HIS A 129 18.01 18.57 -9.70
C HIS A 129 16.85 17.71 -9.22
N ILE A 130 17.10 16.72 -8.35
CA ILE A 130 16.08 15.78 -7.85
C ILE A 130 15.51 16.30 -6.53
N GLU A 131 16.34 16.87 -5.65
CA GLU A 131 15.88 17.44 -4.37
C GLU A 131 15.02 18.70 -4.58
N THR A 132 15.30 19.48 -5.63
CA THR A 132 14.46 20.62 -6.06
C THR A 132 13.10 20.17 -6.63
N GLN A 133 13.02 19.04 -7.34
CA GLN A 133 11.76 18.51 -7.87
C GLN A 133 10.88 17.82 -6.81
N ILE A 134 11.47 17.20 -5.78
CA ILE A 134 10.70 16.56 -4.70
C ILE A 134 10.14 17.61 -3.74
N ARG A 135 10.84 18.72 -3.48
CA ARG A 135 10.28 19.88 -2.76
C ARG A 135 9.12 20.55 -3.51
N LEU A 136 9.10 20.46 -4.84
CA LEU A 136 7.99 20.94 -5.68
C LEU A 136 6.77 19.99 -5.70
N ARG A 137 6.85 18.81 -5.10
CA ARG A 137 5.75 17.81 -5.03
C ARG A 137 5.37 17.37 -3.62
N SER A 138 5.61 18.23 -2.63
CA SER A 138 4.78 18.19 -1.42
C SER A 138 3.53 19.03 -1.68
N PRO A 139 2.30 18.57 -1.33
CA PRO A 139 1.11 19.39 -1.45
C PRO A 139 1.20 20.50 -0.39
N LEU A 140 1.89 21.59 -0.76
CA LEU A 140 1.86 22.84 -0.04
C LEU A 140 0.39 23.29 0.03
N ARG A 141 -0.14 23.27 1.26
CA ARG A 141 -1.38 23.94 1.66
C ARG A 141 -1.52 25.26 0.89
N ARG A 142 -2.45 25.31 -0.06
CA ARG A 142 -2.69 26.52 -0.85
C ARG A 142 -3.51 27.51 -0.01
N ARG A 143 -2.83 28.26 0.86
CA ARG A 143 -3.36 29.49 1.45
C ARG A 143 -2.95 30.70 0.59
N GLU A 144 -3.97 31.31 -0.01
CA GLU A 144 -4.14 32.73 -0.40
C GLU A 144 -3.25 33.40 -1.49
N LYS A 145 -3.96 34.24 -2.28
CA LYS A 145 -3.65 35.17 -3.41
C LYS A 145 -2.49 36.17 -3.16
N PRO A 146 -1.92 36.95 -4.14
CA PRO A 146 -2.60 37.67 -5.26
C PRO A 146 -1.86 37.89 -6.63
N LEU A 147 -2.64 38.30 -7.67
CA LEU A 147 -2.45 39.31 -8.78
C LEU A 147 -1.03 39.57 -9.37
N CYS A 148 -0.75 39.89 -10.65
CA CYS A 148 -1.50 40.28 -11.87
C CYS A 148 -0.54 40.47 -13.08
N ALA A 149 -1.14 40.66 -14.28
CA ALA A 149 -0.68 41.37 -15.51
C ALA A 149 -0.01 40.52 -16.62
N GLY A 150 -0.47 40.49 -17.87
CA GLY A 150 -1.55 41.17 -18.63
C GLY A 150 -1.76 40.40 -19.95
N ALA A 151 -2.65 40.68 -20.89
CA ALA A 151 -3.66 41.71 -21.19
C ALA A 151 -4.72 40.97 -22.08
N SER A 152 -6.00 41.33 -22.21
CA SER A 152 -6.52 42.64 -22.59
C SER A 152 -8.05 42.69 -22.42
N SER A 153 -8.54 43.84 -21.94
CA SER A 153 -9.89 44.45 -22.03
C SER A 153 -11.13 43.56 -21.77
N CYS A 154 -11.98 43.80 -20.78
CA CYS A 154 -12.65 45.08 -20.50
C CYS A 154 -13.08 45.21 -19.03
N ALA A 155 -13.06 46.46 -18.56
CA ALA A 155 -13.29 46.87 -17.19
C ALA A 155 -14.77 46.84 -16.78
N SER A 156 -15.08 46.41 -15.56
CA SER A 156 -15.45 47.33 -14.47
C SER A 156 -16.06 46.62 -13.26
N ALA A 157 -15.71 47.17 -12.10
CA ALA A 157 -16.47 47.20 -10.85
C ALA A 157 -16.25 46.09 -9.80
N VAL A 158 -15.42 46.48 -8.82
CA VAL A 158 -15.68 46.44 -7.37
C VAL A 158 -15.86 45.07 -6.73
N GLY A 159 -14.84 44.66 -5.96
CA GLY A 159 -14.96 43.59 -4.98
C GLY A 159 -15.84 43.96 -3.79
N ARG A 160 -16.56 42.96 -3.27
CA ARG A 160 -16.95 42.76 -1.86
C ARG A 160 -17.90 41.56 -1.74
N HIS A 161 -17.75 40.79 -0.66
CA HIS A 161 -18.62 39.69 -0.18
C HIS A 161 -18.49 38.36 -0.95
N ALA A 162 -17.97 37.26 -0.40
CA ALA A 162 -18.43 36.59 0.83
C ALA A 162 -19.96 36.68 0.98
N THR A 163 -20.66 36.12 0.01
CA THR A 163 -22.11 35.93 0.00
C THR A 163 -22.28 34.46 -0.39
N GLY A 164 -22.59 33.56 0.53
CA GLY A 164 -23.98 33.40 0.94
C GLY A 164 -24.78 33.11 -0.31
N CYS A 165 -24.72 31.86 -0.81
CA CYS A 165 -25.55 31.44 -1.92
C CYS A 165 -27.00 31.62 -1.48
N ARG A 166 -27.67 32.66 -1.97
CA ARG A 166 -29.11 32.80 -1.74
C ARG A 166 -29.74 31.58 -2.40
N VAL A 167 -30.40 30.78 -1.57
CA VAL A 167 -31.34 29.73 -1.98
C VAL A 167 -32.22 30.29 -3.10
N GLY A 168 -31.98 29.87 -4.35
CA GLY A 168 -32.87 30.23 -5.47
C GLY A 168 -32.31 30.42 -6.88
N SER A 169 -30.99 30.46 -7.14
CA SER A 169 -30.51 30.58 -8.52
C SER A 169 -29.14 29.92 -8.75
N CYS A 170 -29.09 28.61 -8.58
CA CYS A 170 -27.94 27.82 -8.99
C CYS A 170 -28.06 27.52 -10.49
N SER A 171 -27.15 28.02 -11.32
CA SER A 171 -27.13 27.73 -12.76
C SER A 171 -26.83 26.24 -12.98
N LYS A 172 -27.29 25.68 -14.11
CA LYS A 172 -27.05 24.27 -14.49
C LYS A 172 -25.57 23.89 -14.42
N GLU A 173 -24.71 24.84 -14.76
CA GLU A 173 -23.24 24.72 -14.74
C GLU A 173 -22.66 24.51 -13.33
N CYS A 174 -23.27 25.09 -12.29
CA CYS A 174 -22.79 24.92 -10.91
C CYS A 174 -23.16 23.54 -10.34
N TYR A 175 -24.31 22.97 -10.75
CA TYR A 175 -24.63 21.58 -10.43
C TYR A 175 -23.73 20.58 -11.17
N GLU A 176 -23.43 20.85 -12.44
CA GLU A 176 -22.50 20.02 -13.23
C GLU A 176 -21.07 20.07 -12.66
N GLU A 177 -20.61 21.23 -12.16
CA GLU A 177 -19.32 21.37 -11.49
C GLU A 177 -19.27 20.61 -10.14
N ILE A 178 -20.32 20.68 -9.33
CA ILE A 178 -20.40 19.94 -8.06
C ILE A 178 -20.38 18.42 -8.31
N VAL A 179 -21.17 17.94 -9.29
CA VAL A 179 -21.18 16.51 -9.65
C VAL A 179 -19.81 16.07 -10.19
N ALA A 180 -19.15 16.89 -11.00
CA ALA A 180 -17.81 16.58 -11.51
C ALA A 180 -16.75 16.55 -10.40
N LEU A 181 -16.87 17.40 -9.37
CA LEU A 181 -15.99 17.37 -8.20
C LEU A 181 -16.23 16.13 -7.34
N GLU A 182 -17.48 15.77 -7.06
CA GLU A 182 -17.81 14.53 -6.34
C GLU A 182 -17.28 13.29 -7.09
N GLU A 183 -17.44 13.23 -8.41
CA GLU A 183 -16.86 12.15 -9.22
C GLU A 183 -15.33 12.13 -9.21
N ALA A 184 -14.68 13.29 -9.14
CA ALA A 184 -13.23 13.39 -9.06
C ALA A 184 -12.71 12.95 -7.69
N GLU A 185 -13.41 13.29 -6.61
CA GLU A 185 -13.12 12.84 -5.25
C GLU A 185 -13.24 11.32 -5.14
N ASP A 186 -14.31 10.73 -5.69
CA ASP A 186 -14.48 9.27 -5.76
C ASP A 186 -13.35 8.58 -6.54
N ARG A 187 -12.89 9.19 -7.64
CA ARG A 187 -11.76 8.67 -8.43
C ARG A 187 -10.45 8.77 -7.66
N ILE A 188 -10.22 9.85 -6.92
CA ILE A 188 -9.04 10.01 -6.08
C ILE A 188 -9.05 8.97 -4.96
N SER A 189 -10.18 8.79 -4.27
CA SER A 189 -10.31 7.77 -3.22
C SER A 189 -9.98 6.37 -3.76
N LYS A 190 -10.49 6.01 -4.95
CA LYS A 190 -10.17 4.72 -5.59
C LYS A 190 -8.67 4.58 -5.90
N LEU A 191 -8.06 5.63 -6.43
CA LEU A 191 -6.61 5.62 -6.71
C LEU A 191 -5.78 5.57 -5.43
N GLU A 192 -6.26 6.16 -4.33
CA GLU A 192 -5.60 6.05 -3.02
C GLU A 192 -5.69 4.63 -2.47
N ASP A 193 -6.84 3.97 -2.61
CA ASP A 193 -7.04 2.56 -2.23
C ASP A 193 -6.17 1.62 -3.10
N GLU A 194 -6.12 1.84 -4.42
CA GLU A 194 -5.25 1.10 -5.33
C GLU A 194 -3.77 1.32 -4.99
N ASN A 195 -3.35 2.56 -4.69
CA ASN A 195 -1.98 2.83 -4.24
C ASN A 195 -1.65 2.18 -2.89
N ALA A 196 -2.61 2.12 -1.96
CA ALA A 196 -2.45 1.39 -0.71
C ALA A 196 -2.26 -0.12 -0.97
N SER A 197 -3.10 -0.69 -1.83
CA SER A 197 -3.04 -2.10 -2.24
C SER A 197 -1.73 -2.43 -2.96
N LEU A 198 -1.23 -1.53 -3.81
CA LEU A 198 0.07 -1.70 -4.49
C LEU A 198 1.24 -1.61 -3.52
N ARG A 199 1.17 -0.74 -2.49
CA ARG A 199 2.21 -0.67 -1.45
C ARG A 199 2.25 -1.96 -0.64
N GLU A 200 1.10 -2.51 -0.27
CA GLU A 200 1.01 -3.80 0.43
C GLU A 200 1.60 -4.93 -0.42
N LEU A 201 1.20 -5.02 -1.70
CA LEU A 201 1.74 -6.02 -2.62
C LEU A 201 3.27 -5.91 -2.78
N ILE A 202 3.82 -4.70 -2.88
CA ILE A 202 5.26 -4.49 -2.97
C ILE A 202 5.97 -4.95 -1.70
N GLU A 203 5.39 -4.69 -0.52
CA GLU A 203 5.97 -5.13 0.75
C GLU A 203 5.90 -6.65 0.90
N ASP A 204 4.81 -7.30 0.48
CA ASP A 204 4.70 -8.76 0.44
C ASP A 204 5.73 -9.39 -0.51
N MET A 205 5.87 -8.84 -1.72
CA MET A 205 6.87 -9.28 -2.68
C MET A 205 8.29 -9.11 -2.14
N ARG A 206 8.56 -7.98 -1.47
CA ARG A 206 9.84 -7.70 -0.83
C ARG A 206 10.13 -8.72 0.27
N ALA A 207 9.19 -8.94 1.19
CA ALA A 207 9.34 -9.88 2.29
C ALA A 207 9.57 -11.31 1.79
N ALA A 208 8.82 -11.73 0.75
CA ALA A 208 8.98 -13.04 0.13
C ALA A 208 10.36 -13.22 -0.53
N LEU A 209 10.86 -12.21 -1.23
CA LEU A 209 12.21 -12.22 -1.83
C LEU A 209 13.29 -12.27 -0.75
N GLN A 210 13.17 -11.42 0.27
CA GLN A 210 14.08 -11.36 1.41
C GLN A 210 14.17 -12.69 2.15
N SER A 211 13.03 -13.29 2.52
CA SER A 211 12.99 -14.58 3.21
C SER A 211 13.48 -15.73 2.33
N SER A 212 13.16 -15.71 1.03
CA SER A 212 13.69 -16.70 0.07
C SER A 212 15.21 -16.65 -0.03
N ASP A 213 15.79 -15.45 -0.11
CA ASP A 213 17.23 -15.29 -0.21
C ASP A 213 17.95 -15.60 1.11
N ALA A 214 17.40 -15.16 2.25
CA ALA A 214 17.92 -15.48 3.58
C ALA A 214 17.98 -17.01 3.81
N ARG A 215 16.94 -17.75 3.39
CA ARG A 215 16.98 -19.24 3.38
C ARG A 215 18.07 -19.78 2.47
N CYS A 216 18.23 -19.22 1.28
CA CYS A 216 19.28 -19.64 0.34
C CYS A 216 20.69 -19.41 0.91
N LEU A 217 20.91 -18.30 1.62
CA LEU A 217 22.17 -18.00 2.30
C LEU A 217 22.45 -19.00 3.42
N ALA A 218 21.47 -19.25 4.30
CA ALA A 218 21.61 -20.23 5.38
C ALA A 218 21.93 -21.65 4.84
N LEU A 219 21.27 -22.06 3.76
CA LEU A 219 21.57 -23.33 3.09
C LEU A 219 22.98 -23.37 2.50
N GLN A 220 23.44 -22.28 1.88
CA GLN A 220 24.81 -22.19 1.36
C GLN A 220 25.86 -22.28 2.48
N VAL A 221 25.63 -21.60 3.60
CA VAL A 221 26.48 -21.69 4.80
C VAL A 221 26.51 -23.13 5.33
N GLY A 222 25.36 -23.78 5.46
CA GLY A 222 25.28 -25.18 5.88
C GLY A 222 26.00 -26.15 4.94
N LEU A 223 25.89 -25.94 3.62
CA LEU A 223 26.62 -26.73 2.63
C LEU A 223 28.13 -26.51 2.75
N LEU A 224 28.58 -25.25 2.87
CA LEU A 224 30.00 -24.92 3.04
C LEU A 224 30.59 -25.60 4.29
N LYS A 225 29.85 -25.60 5.41
CA LYS A 225 30.21 -26.28 6.66
C LYS A 225 30.31 -27.80 6.51
N SER A 226 29.38 -28.42 5.79
CA SER A 226 29.45 -29.88 5.55
C SER A 226 30.64 -30.26 4.66
N HIS A 227 30.98 -29.43 3.68
CA HIS A 227 32.16 -29.65 2.83
C HIS A 227 33.49 -29.48 3.60
N SER A 228 33.58 -28.58 4.59
CA SER A 228 34.76 -28.46 5.45
C SER A 228 34.92 -29.66 6.40
N ASN A 229 33.81 -30.18 6.92
CA ASN A 229 33.81 -31.32 7.84
C ASN A 229 34.15 -32.65 7.13
N HIS A 230 33.63 -32.88 5.91
CA HIS A 230 34.00 -34.06 5.12
C HIS A 230 35.47 -34.09 4.67
N ARG A 231 36.14 -32.93 4.61
CA ARG A 231 37.59 -32.86 4.37
C ARG A 231 38.42 -33.24 5.60
N ALA A 232 37.85 -33.12 6.81
CA ALA A 232 38.47 -33.49 8.08
C ALA A 232 38.20 -34.95 8.49
N GLU A 233 37.03 -35.51 8.15
CA GLU A 233 36.61 -36.85 8.57
C GLU A 233 37.14 -38.02 7.71
N ALA A 234 37.80 -37.75 6.58
CA ALA A 234 38.44 -38.79 5.77
C ALA A 234 39.69 -39.41 6.44
N GLN A 235 40.03 -38.99 7.67
CA GLN A 235 41.21 -39.43 8.42
C GLN A 235 40.90 -39.94 9.84
N THR A 236 39.78 -40.61 10.09
CA THR A 236 39.66 -41.37 11.36
C THR A 236 38.95 -42.71 11.21
N SER A 237 39.63 -43.71 11.74
CA SER A 237 39.59 -45.12 11.39
C SER A 237 38.53 -45.95 12.12
N ALA A 238 38.26 -47.11 11.52
CA ALA A 238 37.54 -48.26 12.03
C ALA A 238 37.79 -48.59 13.52
N SER A 239 36.75 -48.45 14.35
CA SER A 239 36.57 -49.22 15.58
C SER A 239 35.09 -49.20 15.96
N SER A 240 34.58 -50.35 16.43
CA SER A 240 33.27 -50.53 17.08
C SER A 240 32.05 -50.94 16.23
N ASN A 241 32.06 -52.17 15.72
CA ASN A 241 30.89 -52.80 15.10
C ASN A 241 29.72 -53.07 16.09
N GLN A 242 29.94 -52.98 17.41
CA GLN A 242 28.92 -53.26 18.43
C GLN A 242 28.17 -51.99 18.92
N SER A 243 28.83 -50.83 18.95
CA SER A 243 28.15 -49.53 19.15
C SER A 243 27.36 -49.14 17.91
N ASN A 244 27.87 -49.46 16.72
CA ASN A 244 27.21 -49.16 15.44
C ASN A 244 25.85 -49.85 15.34
N LEU A 245 25.74 -51.11 15.76
CA LEU A 245 24.47 -51.86 15.78
C LEU A 245 23.42 -51.24 16.72
N LYS A 246 23.83 -50.81 17.93
CA LYS A 246 22.93 -50.11 18.87
C LYS A 246 22.55 -48.72 18.37
N SER A 247 23.48 -47.99 17.76
CA SER A 247 23.19 -46.69 17.15
C SER A 247 22.19 -46.80 16.00
N LEU A 248 22.31 -47.86 15.19
CA LEU A 248 21.42 -48.12 14.06
C LEU A 248 20.02 -48.54 14.54
N GLN A 249 19.94 -49.30 15.63
CA GLN A 249 18.65 -49.61 16.30
C GLN A 249 17.99 -48.37 16.91
N ASN A 250 18.76 -47.45 17.50
CA ASN A 250 18.23 -46.18 18.03
C ASN A 250 17.75 -45.28 16.89
N PHE A 251 18.52 -45.18 15.81
CA PHE A 251 18.16 -44.43 14.61
C PHE A 251 16.86 -44.97 13.98
N LEU A 252 16.70 -46.30 13.88
CA LEU A 252 15.47 -46.90 13.37
C LEU A 252 14.24 -46.52 14.22
N LYS A 253 14.37 -46.54 15.56
CA LYS A 253 13.28 -46.12 16.46
C LYS A 253 12.96 -44.64 16.33
N GLU A 254 13.97 -43.79 16.18
CA GLU A 254 13.80 -42.35 15.99
C GLU A 254 13.12 -42.06 14.65
N VAL A 255 13.49 -42.76 13.57
CA VAL A 255 12.83 -42.67 12.27
C VAL A 255 11.36 -43.10 12.35
N GLU A 256 11.03 -44.15 13.11
CA GLU A 256 9.65 -44.59 13.34
C GLU A 256 8.83 -43.53 14.10
N LEU A 257 9.43 -42.91 15.13
CA LEU A 257 8.82 -41.82 15.89
C LEU A 257 8.62 -40.57 15.02
N LEU A 258 9.61 -40.21 14.20
CA LEU A 258 9.52 -39.09 13.27
C LEU A 258 8.44 -39.34 12.21
N ARG A 259 8.32 -40.57 11.69
CA ARG A 259 7.26 -40.94 10.76
C ARG A 259 5.88 -40.82 11.38
N SER A 260 5.67 -41.42 12.56
CA SER A 260 4.37 -41.34 13.25
C SER A 260 4.03 -39.91 13.70
N SER A 261 5.02 -39.10 14.08
CA SER A 261 4.83 -37.68 14.37
C SER A 261 4.43 -36.90 13.12
N ARG A 262 5.09 -37.15 11.99
CA ARG A 262 4.79 -36.51 10.71
C ARG A 262 3.41 -36.91 10.18
N GLU A 263 3.03 -38.17 10.36
CA GLU A 263 1.71 -38.68 9.98
C GLU A 263 0.60 -38.01 10.80
N ARG A 264 0.79 -37.89 12.12
CA ARG A 264 -0.13 -37.14 12.99
C ARG A 264 -0.24 -35.67 12.58
N GLN A 265 0.89 -35.01 12.30
CA GLN A 265 0.89 -33.62 11.85
C GLN A 265 0.17 -33.46 10.49
N ALA A 266 0.31 -34.43 9.59
CA ALA A 266 -0.39 -34.44 8.32
C ALA A 266 -1.91 -34.62 8.50
N GLU A 267 -2.33 -35.50 9.41
CA GLU A 267 -3.75 -35.70 9.75
C GLU A 267 -4.37 -34.43 10.37
N GLU A 268 -3.67 -33.79 11.32
CA GLU A 268 -4.12 -32.55 11.93
C GLU A 268 -4.23 -31.41 10.90
N ALA A 269 -3.25 -31.29 10.00
CA ALA A 269 -3.29 -30.33 8.91
C ALA A 269 -4.48 -30.57 7.96
N LEU A 270 -4.81 -31.83 7.66
CA LEU A 270 -5.97 -32.19 6.83
C LEU A 270 -7.29 -31.82 7.51
N LEU A 271 -7.43 -32.10 8.81
CA LEU A 271 -8.63 -31.72 9.57
C LEU A 271 -8.79 -30.21 9.66
N HIS A 272 -7.69 -29.48 9.86
CA HIS A 272 -7.68 -28.02 9.88
C HIS A 272 -8.07 -27.45 8.51
N ASN A 273 -7.49 -27.97 7.43
CA ASN A 273 -7.82 -27.56 6.06
C ASN A 273 -9.31 -27.79 5.76
N LYS A 274 -9.86 -28.95 6.11
CA LYS A 274 -11.30 -29.25 5.95
C LYS A 274 -12.21 -28.29 6.72
N ARG A 275 -11.77 -27.80 7.89
CA ARG A 275 -12.52 -26.79 8.64
C ARG A 275 -12.49 -25.43 7.94
N LEU A 276 -11.32 -25.02 7.45
CA LEU A 276 -11.17 -23.79 6.68
C LEU A 276 -12.00 -23.83 5.39
N GLU A 277 -12.04 -24.95 4.68
CA GLU A 277 -12.90 -25.13 3.50
C GLU A 277 -14.38 -24.94 3.83
N GLN A 278 -14.84 -25.46 4.97
CA GLN A 278 -16.22 -25.27 5.43
C GLN A 278 -16.51 -23.82 5.81
N GLU A 279 -15.58 -23.14 6.48
CA GLU A 279 -15.72 -21.73 6.84
C GLU A 279 -15.72 -20.83 5.61
N LEU A 280 -14.84 -21.10 4.64
CA LEU A 280 -14.81 -20.44 3.34
C LEU A 280 -16.14 -20.62 2.60
N TRP A 281 -16.68 -21.84 2.59
CA TRP A 281 -17.96 -22.12 1.95
C TRP A 281 -19.11 -21.33 2.61
N ARG A 282 -19.19 -21.32 3.94
CA ARG A 282 -20.19 -20.53 4.69
C ARG A 282 -20.04 -19.04 4.45
N SER A 283 -18.81 -18.54 4.40
CA SER A 283 -18.52 -17.14 4.11
C SER A 283 -18.99 -16.76 2.70
N ASN A 284 -18.72 -17.61 1.71
CA ASN A 284 -19.16 -17.37 0.33
C ASN A 284 -20.69 -17.36 0.21
N GLU A 285 -21.38 -18.24 0.92
CA GLU A 285 -22.85 -18.25 0.96
C GLU A 285 -23.42 -16.97 1.60
N ALA A 286 -22.81 -16.50 2.69
CA ALA A 286 -23.19 -15.24 3.33
C ALA A 286 -22.96 -14.03 2.40
N VAL A 287 -21.84 -14.01 1.67
CA VAL A 287 -21.54 -12.96 0.69
C VAL A 287 -22.59 -12.97 -0.43
N ALA A 288 -22.92 -14.14 -0.99
CA ALA A 288 -23.94 -14.25 -2.03
C ALA A 288 -25.32 -13.72 -1.57
N ALA A 289 -25.72 -14.02 -0.33
CA ALA A 289 -26.96 -13.51 0.24
C ALA A 289 -26.95 -11.97 0.41
N LEU A 290 -25.81 -11.40 0.82
CA LEU A 290 -25.65 -9.95 0.93
C LEU A 290 -25.66 -9.26 -0.44
N GLU A 291 -25.07 -9.88 -1.45
CA GLU A 291 -25.10 -9.37 -2.84
C GLU A 291 -26.53 -9.33 -3.38
N GLU A 292 -27.33 -10.37 -3.14
CA GLU A 292 -28.75 -10.40 -3.53
C GLU A 292 -29.56 -9.30 -2.84
N CYS A 293 -29.33 -9.10 -1.53
CA CYS A 293 -29.94 -8.01 -0.77
C CYS A 293 -29.55 -6.64 -1.35
N ASN A 294 -28.27 -6.45 -1.68
CA ASN A 294 -27.77 -5.20 -2.25
C ASN A 294 -28.39 -4.91 -3.63
N GLN A 295 -28.51 -5.93 -4.48
CA GLN A 295 -29.19 -5.81 -5.77
C GLN A 295 -30.66 -5.42 -5.61
N THR A 296 -31.34 -5.97 -4.60
CA THR A 296 -32.73 -5.64 -4.29
C THR A 296 -32.87 -4.21 -3.81
N LEU A 297 -32.02 -3.77 -2.88
CA LEU A 297 -32.01 -2.39 -2.41
C LEU A 297 -31.70 -1.38 -3.52
N LYS A 298 -30.82 -1.72 -4.47
CA LYS A 298 -30.55 -0.89 -5.66
C LYS A 298 -31.81 -0.73 -6.53
N ARG A 299 -32.56 -1.81 -6.75
CA ARG A 299 -33.84 -1.75 -7.50
C ARG A 299 -34.85 -0.87 -6.77
N GLU A 300 -35.00 -1.04 -5.46
CA GLU A 300 -35.91 -0.22 -4.64
C GLU A 300 -35.51 1.26 -4.62
N GLN A 301 -34.21 1.56 -4.58
CA GLN A 301 -33.72 2.93 -4.63
C GLN A 301 -34.07 3.63 -5.95
N VAL A 302 -33.91 2.93 -7.09
CA VAL A 302 -34.31 3.44 -8.40
C VAL A 302 -35.81 3.68 -8.46
N ASP A 303 -36.61 2.73 -7.96
CA ASP A 303 -38.06 2.86 -7.90
C ASP A 303 -38.52 4.02 -7.03
N MET A 304 -37.86 4.25 -5.90
CA MET A 304 -38.15 5.37 -5.02
C MET A 304 -37.83 6.71 -5.68
N ARG A 305 -36.67 6.82 -6.36
CA ARG A 305 -36.32 8.03 -7.12
C ARG A 305 -37.35 8.34 -8.20
N ARG A 306 -37.81 7.32 -8.93
CA ARG A 306 -38.88 7.46 -9.93
C ARG A 306 -40.17 7.98 -9.30
N LYS A 307 -40.63 7.37 -8.19
CA LYS A 307 -41.86 7.79 -7.49
C LYS A 307 -41.76 9.22 -6.96
N VAL A 308 -40.59 9.62 -6.46
CA VAL A 308 -40.34 11.00 -6.01
C VAL A 308 -40.42 11.99 -7.17
N GLU A 309 -39.86 11.65 -8.33
CA GLU A 309 -39.92 12.51 -9.51
C GLU A 309 -41.34 12.62 -10.08
N GLU A 310 -42.10 11.51 -10.09
CA GLU A 310 -43.52 11.52 -10.43
C GLU A 310 -44.33 12.45 -9.50
N ALA A 311 -44.09 12.36 -8.19
CA ALA A 311 -44.72 13.25 -7.20
C ALA A 311 -44.34 14.72 -7.42
N ARG A 312 -43.06 15.00 -7.73
CA ARG A 312 -42.58 16.34 -8.06
C ARG A 312 -43.30 16.91 -9.28
N GLN A 313 -43.42 16.13 -10.35
CA GLN A 313 -44.12 16.53 -11.58
C GLN A 313 -45.60 16.81 -11.31
N ALA A 314 -46.26 15.96 -10.51
CA ALA A 314 -47.64 16.17 -10.08
C ALA A 314 -47.80 17.51 -9.34
N ILE A 315 -46.90 17.84 -8.41
CA ILE A 315 -46.90 19.11 -7.68
C ILE A 315 -46.68 20.29 -8.63
N LEU A 316 -45.73 20.20 -9.57
CA LEU A 316 -45.50 21.28 -10.54
C LEU A 316 -46.74 21.54 -11.40
N SER A 317 -47.41 20.47 -11.84
CA SER A 317 -48.64 20.57 -12.64
C SER A 317 -49.79 21.20 -11.83
N SER A 318 -49.93 20.82 -10.55
CA SER A 318 -50.98 21.36 -9.68
C SER A 318 -50.71 22.82 -9.35
N MET A 319 -49.46 23.20 -9.07
CA MET A 319 -49.07 24.60 -8.85
C MET A 319 -49.32 25.47 -10.07
N LYS A 320 -49.04 24.98 -11.29
CA LYS A 320 -49.38 25.70 -12.52
C LYS A 320 -50.89 25.97 -12.59
N LYS A 321 -51.70 24.96 -12.29
CA LYS A 321 -53.17 25.07 -12.28
C LYS A 321 -53.66 26.04 -11.22
N VAL A 322 -53.05 26.05 -10.03
CA VAL A 322 -53.34 27.03 -8.97
C VAL A 322 -53.04 28.44 -9.44
N LYS A 323 -51.89 28.70 -10.09
CA LYS A 323 -51.57 30.03 -10.65
C LYS A 323 -52.57 30.49 -11.70
N GLU A 324 -53.03 29.59 -12.56
CA GLU A 324 -54.08 29.90 -13.55
C GLU A 324 -55.41 30.25 -12.87
N LEU A 325 -55.77 29.55 -11.79
CA LEU A 325 -56.96 29.85 -11.00
C LEU A 325 -56.81 31.17 -10.23
N GLU A 326 -55.64 31.46 -9.65
CA GLU A 326 -55.33 32.74 -9.01
C GLU A 326 -55.46 33.90 -10.00
N ALA A 327 -54.96 33.76 -11.23
CA ALA A 327 -55.10 34.77 -12.27
C ALA A 327 -56.56 35.02 -12.66
N LYS A 328 -57.37 33.97 -12.77
CA LYS A 328 -58.82 34.09 -13.02
C LYS A 328 -59.53 34.74 -11.84
N ALA A 329 -59.21 34.35 -10.61
CA ALA A 329 -59.77 34.93 -9.40
C ALA A 329 -59.46 36.44 -9.29
N GLY A 330 -58.27 36.87 -9.72
CA GLY A 330 -57.91 38.29 -9.78
C GLY A 330 -58.77 39.14 -10.72
N GLN A 331 -59.41 38.53 -11.74
CA GLN A 331 -60.32 39.22 -12.65
C GLN A 331 -61.74 39.40 -12.08
N VAL A 332 -62.11 38.58 -11.08
CA VAL A 332 -63.46 38.58 -10.50
C VAL A 332 -63.86 39.94 -9.94
N PRO A 333 -63.03 40.67 -9.16
CA PRO A 333 -63.42 41.99 -8.65
C PRO A 333 -63.64 43.03 -9.75
N ALA A 334 -62.90 42.94 -10.87
CA ALA A 334 -63.08 43.85 -12.00
C ALA A 334 -64.40 43.60 -12.71
N LEU A 335 -64.73 42.33 -12.93
CA LEU A 335 -66.03 41.92 -13.49
C LEU A 335 -67.18 42.32 -12.56
N GLN A 336 -67.03 42.12 -11.24
CA GLN A 336 -68.02 42.57 -10.25
C GLN A 336 -68.27 44.08 -10.31
N ARG A 337 -67.21 44.90 -10.40
CA ARG A 337 -67.36 46.35 -10.57
C ARG A 337 -68.11 46.72 -11.84
N HIS A 338 -67.82 46.02 -12.95
CA HIS A 338 -68.49 46.28 -14.22
C HIS A 338 -69.98 45.88 -14.18
N ILE A 339 -70.30 44.75 -13.53
CA ILE A 339 -71.70 44.33 -13.30
C ILE A 339 -72.44 45.39 -12.51
N LEU A 340 -71.89 45.87 -11.38
CA LEU A 340 -72.52 46.92 -10.58
C LEU A 340 -72.73 48.22 -11.37
N GLN A 341 -71.77 48.59 -12.23
CA GLN A 341 -71.91 49.75 -13.10
C GLN A 341 -73.06 49.55 -14.10
N LEU A 342 -73.10 48.42 -14.80
CA LEU A 342 -74.19 48.09 -15.72
C LEU A 342 -75.55 48.04 -15.03
N GLU A 343 -75.62 47.50 -13.80
CA GLU A 343 -76.83 47.51 -12.98
C GLU A 343 -77.28 48.94 -12.67
N SER A 344 -76.35 49.84 -12.33
CA SER A 344 -76.67 51.25 -12.09
C SER A 344 -77.12 51.99 -13.36
N GLU A 345 -76.52 51.69 -14.51
CA GLU A 345 -76.92 52.25 -15.80
C GLU A 345 -78.32 51.75 -16.20
N LEU A 346 -78.60 50.46 -16.06
CA LEU A 346 -79.92 49.87 -16.27
C LEU A 346 -80.97 50.48 -15.33
N PHE A 347 -80.62 50.70 -14.06
CA PHE A 347 -81.48 51.37 -13.10
C PHE A 347 -81.76 52.83 -13.51
N SER A 348 -80.75 53.56 -13.98
CA SER A 348 -80.94 54.94 -14.46
C SER A 348 -81.82 55.01 -15.71
N LEU A 349 -81.65 54.09 -16.66
CA LEU A 349 -82.46 54.00 -17.87
C LEU A 349 -83.89 53.58 -17.58
N SER A 350 -84.11 52.71 -16.59
CA SER A 350 -85.44 52.32 -16.16
C SER A 350 -86.18 53.49 -15.49
N VAL A 351 -85.49 54.31 -14.69
CA VAL A 351 -86.06 55.54 -14.08
C VAL A 351 -86.34 56.62 -15.13
N LEU A 352 -85.48 56.80 -16.14
CA LEU A 352 -85.70 57.75 -17.25
C LEU A 352 -86.78 57.30 -18.24
N SER A 353 -87.09 56.00 -18.30
CA SER A 353 -88.15 55.44 -19.16
C SER A 353 -89.52 55.37 -18.48
N ILE A 354 -89.66 55.82 -17.22
CA ILE A 354 -90.97 56.05 -16.62
C ILE A 354 -91.48 57.38 -17.18
N PRO A 355 -92.53 57.41 -18.01
CA PRO A 355 -93.12 58.66 -18.44
C PRO A 355 -93.70 59.35 -17.20
N THR A 356 -93.27 60.57 -16.90
CA THR A 356 -94.16 61.48 -16.17
C THR A 356 -95.34 61.78 -17.07
N ILE A 357 -96.43 61.02 -16.89
CA ILE A 357 -97.87 61.34 -16.98
C ILE A 357 -98.66 60.03 -16.94
#